data_AF-A0A7K7XLA3-F1
#
_entry.id   AF-A0A7K7XLA3-F1
#
_cell.length_a   1.000
_cell.length_b   1.000
_cell.length_c   1.000
_cell.angle_alpha   90.00
_cell.angle_beta   90.00
_cell.angle_gamma   90.00
#
_symmetry.space_group_name_H-M   'P 1'
#
loop_
_entity.id
_entity.type
_entity.pdbx_description
1 polymer ?
#
loop_
_entity_poly.entity_id
_entity_poly.type
_entity_poly.pdbx_seq_one_letter_code
_entity_poly.pdbx_strand_id
1 'polypeptide(L)' 'PSVSISLMPSNSQLGPGRLLCSVLDLSPAQVQVRWFQGERELMGHLVATDVVPKEDGTHQLLVLRETPP' A
#
# COMPACT_ATOMS: atom_id res chain seq x y z
N PRO A 1 7.03 6.59 -11.50
CA PRO A 1 6.09 5.86 -10.62
C PRO A 1 4.76 6.59 -10.49
N SER A 2 3.66 5.86 -10.62
CA SER A 2 2.30 6.35 -10.37
C SER A 2 1.80 5.78 -9.05
N VAL A 3 1.13 6.58 -8.21
CA VAL A 3 0.66 6.16 -6.88
C VAL A 3 -0.84 6.35 -6.78
N SER A 4 -1.54 5.32 -6.32
CA SER A 4 -2.96 5.39 -5.98
C SER A 4 -3.24 4.75 -4.62
N ILE A 5 -4.25 5.27 -3.93
CA ILE A 5 -4.72 4.73 -2.65
C ILE A 5 -6.19 4.41 -2.81
N SER A 6 -6.58 3.18 -2.45
CA SER A 6 -7.98 2.74 -2.45
C SER A 6 -8.37 2.14 -1.11
N LEU A 7 -9.65 2.30 -0.77
CA LEU A 7 -10.27 1.60 0.35
C LEU A 7 -10.53 0.15 -0.06
N MET A 8 -10.06 -0.78 0.77
CA MET A 8 -10.36 -2.19 0.61
C MET A 8 -11.53 -2.57 1.52
N PRO A 9 -12.55 -3.29 1.01
CA PRO A 9 -13.64 -3.75 1.84
C PRO A 9 -13.10 -4.66 2.95
N SER A 10 -13.47 -4.33 4.19
CA SER A 10 -13.27 -5.21 5.34
C SER A 10 -14.41 -6.22 5.36
N ASN A 11 -14.11 -7.52 5.43
CA ASN A 11 -15.14 -8.56 5.55
C ASN A 11 -15.89 -8.50 6.90
N SER A 12 -15.47 -7.64 7.82
CA SER A 12 -16.09 -7.45 9.12
C SER A 12 -16.62 -6.02 9.26
N GLN A 13 -17.91 -5.88 9.58
CA GLN A 13 -18.55 -4.59 9.85
C GLN A 13 -17.95 -3.84 11.06
N LEU A 14 -17.22 -4.55 11.93
CA LEU A 14 -16.56 -4.02 13.14
C LEU A 14 -15.01 -4.11 13.10
N GLY A 15 -14.42 -4.63 12.03
CA GLY A 15 -12.96 -4.75 11.95
C GLY A 15 -12.30 -3.49 11.43
N PRO A 16 -10.98 -3.38 11.60
CA PRO A 16 -10.22 -2.24 11.10
C PRO A 16 -10.45 -2.05 9.60
N GLY A 17 -10.53 -0.79 9.17
CA GLY A 17 -10.55 -0.44 7.76
C GLY A 17 -9.24 -0.87 7.09
N ARG A 18 -9.22 -0.99 5.76
CA ARG A 18 -8.03 -1.35 5.01
C ARG A 18 -7.77 -0.36 3.89
N LEU A 19 -6.52 0.05 3.75
CA LEU A 19 -6.03 0.87 2.65
C LEU A 19 -5.04 0.09 1.82
N LEU A 20 -5.25 0.08 0.51
CA LEU A 20 -4.29 -0.44 -0.46
C LEU A 20 -3.59 0.72 -1.14
N CYS A 21 -2.28 0.83 -0.95
CA CYS A 21 -1.42 1.70 -1.76
C CYS A 21 -0.85 0.90 -2.91
N SER A 22 -1.09 1.36 -4.13
CA SER A 22 -0.53 0.77 -5.35
C SER A 22 0.49 1.74 -5.93
N VAL A 23 1.72 1.28 -6.11
CA VAL A 23 2.79 2.02 -6.78
C VAL A 23 3.13 1.30 -8.07
N LEU A 24 2.87 1.96 -9.20
CA LEU A 24 3.07 1.41 -10.54
C LEU A 24 4.30 2.00 -11.20
N ASP A 25 4.77 1.30 -12.23
CA ASP A 25 5.81 1.77 -13.15
C ASP A 25 7.12 2.11 -12.41
N LEU A 26 7.54 1.19 -11.54
CA LEU A 26 8.79 1.25 -10.78
C LEU A 26 9.94 0.66 -11.59
N SER A 27 10.97 1.46 -11.84
CA SER A 27 12.25 1.01 -12.42
C SER A 27 13.38 1.97 -11.98
N PRO A 28 14.43 1.49 -11.29
CA PRO A 28 14.59 0.14 -10.72
C PRO A 28 13.58 -0.13 -9.57
N ALA A 29 13.47 -1.39 -9.13
CA ALA A 29 12.50 -1.83 -8.12
C ALA A 29 12.79 -1.38 -6.67
N GLN A 30 13.57 -0.32 -6.46
CA GLN A 30 13.95 0.16 -5.13
C GLN A 30 13.07 1.35 -4.71
N VAL A 31 12.24 1.15 -3.70
CA VAL A 31 11.29 2.16 -3.21
C VAL A 31 11.04 2.02 -1.72
N GLN A 32 10.72 3.13 -1.05
CA GLN A 32 10.29 3.16 0.35
C GLN A 32 8.89 3.78 0.44
N VAL A 33 7.96 3.05 1.06
CA VAL A 33 6.60 3.54 1.32
C VAL A 33 6.46 3.88 2.80
N ARG A 34 6.01 5.10 3.08
CA ARG A 34 5.73 5.60 4.42
C ARG A 34 4.29 6.10 4.48
N TRP A 35 3.61 5.81 5.58
CA TRP A 35 2.22 6.17 5.79
C TRP A 35 2.13 7.28 6.83
N PHE A 36 1.27 8.26 6.60
CA PHE A 36 1.05 9.37 7.51
C PHE A 36 -0.44 9.56 7.78
N GLN A 37 -0.77 9.92 9.02
CA GLN A 37 -2.08 10.45 9.39
C GLN A 37 -1.88 11.87 9.91
N GLY A 38 -2.27 12.86 9.11
CA GLY A 38 -1.79 14.23 9.31
C GLY A 38 -0.26 14.26 9.20
N GLU A 39 0.41 14.79 10.21
CA GLU A 39 1.88 14.88 10.27
C GLU A 39 2.54 13.69 10.98
N ARG A 40 1.75 12.77 11.56
CA ARG A 40 2.28 11.61 12.28
C ARG A 40 2.60 10.48 11.33
N GLU A 41 3.86 10.08 11.27
CA GLU A 41 4.27 8.84 10.61
C GLU A 41 3.65 7.64 11.35
N LEU A 42 2.92 6.83 10.61
CA LEU A 42 2.27 5.65 11.12
C LEU A 42 3.20 4.44 10.97
N MET A 43 3.80 4.03 12.08
CA MET A 43 4.67 2.85 12.15
C MET A 43 3.84 1.57 12.36
N GLY A 44 4.27 0.45 11.78
CA GLY A 44 3.59 -0.85 11.89
C GLY A 44 2.21 -0.90 11.19
N HIS A 45 1.46 -2.00 11.40
CA HIS A 45 0.12 -2.24 10.83
C HIS A 45 0.07 -2.45 9.30
N LEU A 46 1.22 -2.76 8.71
CA LEU A 46 1.27 -3.32 7.36
C LEU A 46 0.75 -4.76 7.42
N VAL A 47 -0.23 -5.06 6.58
CA VAL A 47 -0.83 -6.39 6.45
C VAL A 47 -0.05 -7.22 5.45
N ALA A 48 0.28 -6.61 4.31
CA ALA A 48 0.98 -7.28 3.22
C ALA A 48 1.77 -6.27 2.41
N THR A 49 2.86 -6.74 1.81
CA THR A 49 3.61 -6.01 0.80
C THR A 49 4.00 -6.99 -0.28
N ASP A 50 3.68 -6.67 -1.53
CA ASP A 50 3.97 -7.51 -2.68
C ASP A 50 4.61 -6.69 -3.80
N VAL A 51 5.64 -7.25 -4.44
CA VAL A 51 6.35 -6.66 -5.58
C VAL A 51 6.14 -7.55 -6.78
N VAL A 52 5.34 -7.07 -7.72
CA VAL A 52 4.92 -7.79 -8.91
C VAL A 52 5.71 -7.26 -10.11
N PRO A 53 6.57 -8.07 -10.75
CA PRO A 53 7.22 -7.68 -12.01
C PRO A 53 6.19 -7.64 -13.15
N LYS A 54 6.34 -6.67 -14.06
CA LYS A 54 5.54 -6.53 -15.28
C LYS A 54 6.34 -6.93 -16.52
N GLU A 55 5.63 -7.30 -17.58
CA GLU A 55 6.23 -7.68 -18.87
C GLU A 55 7.00 -6.54 -19.56
N ASP A 56 6.65 -5.28 -19.25
CA ASP A 56 7.32 -4.08 -19.76
C ASP A 56 8.65 -3.75 -19.06
N GLY A 57 9.10 -4.60 -18.13
CA GLY A 57 10.34 -4.42 -17.38
C GLY A 57 10.21 -3.48 -16.17
N THR A 58 9.01 -2.97 -15.89
CA THR A 58 8.72 -2.22 -14.66
C THR A 58 8.18 -3.14 -13.55
N HIS A 59 8.05 -2.61 -12.33
CA HIS A 59 7.49 -3.32 -11.20
C HIS A 59 6.27 -2.58 -10.66
N GLN A 60 5.37 -3.34 -10.04
CA GLN A 60 4.24 -2.85 -9.27
C GLN A 60 4.43 -3.24 -7.81
N LEU A 61 4.33 -2.28 -6.90
CA LEU A 61 4.32 -2.53 -5.46
C LEU A 61 2.89 -2.34 -4.93
N LEU A 62 2.40 -3.35 -4.22
CA LEU A 62 1.12 -3.32 -3.51
C LEU A 62 1.39 -3.33 -2.01
N VAL A 63 0.93 -2.31 -1.29
CA VAL A 63 1.09 -2.18 0.17
C VAL A 63 -0.28 -2.10 0.82
N LEU A 64 -0.66 -3.15 1.52
CA LEU A 64 -1.91 -3.20 2.28
C LEU A 64 -1.65 -2.81 3.73
N ARG A 65 -2.47 -1.89 4.24
CA ARG A 65 -2.40 -1.40 5.62
C ARG A 65 -3.76 -1.48 6.29
N GLU A 66 -3.78 -1.85 7.56
CA GLU A 66 -4.96 -1.69 8.42
C GLU A 66 -5.01 -0.27 9.02
N THR A 67 -6.19 0.31 9.00
CA THR A 67 -6.51 1.57 9.67
C THR A 67 -7.30 1.27 10.93
N PRO A 68 -7.05 1.99 12.03
CA PRO A 68 -7.95 1.95 13.19
C PRO A 68 -9.40 2.23 12.74
N PRO A 69 -10.40 1.62 13.41
CA PRO A 69 -11.80 1.99 13.24
C PRO A 69 -12.06 3.46 13.61
#